data_AF-A0A520B7U3-F1
#
_entry.id   AF-A0A520B7U3-F1
#
_cell.length_a   1.000
_cell.length_b   1.000
_cell.length_c   1.000
_cell.angle_alpha   90.00
_cell.angle_beta   90.00
_cell.angle_gamma   90.00
#
_symmetry.space_group_name_H-M   'P 1'
#
loop_
_entity.id
_entity.type
_entity.pdbx_description
1 polymer ?
#
loop_
_entity_poly.entity_id
_entity_poly.type
_entity_poly.pdbx_seq_one_letter_code
_entity_poly.pdbx_strand_id
1 'polypeptide(L)' 'MPDAFTLDEFTHRATELLPELLVALGQTLTMLGIGLGAALLLGGPLGILLFLVGDGQSLQNRTLAAVLGWAVNTVRS' A
#
# COMPACT_ATOMS: atom_id res chain seq x y z
N MET A 1 15.78 -39.42 8.81
CA MET A 1 15.43 -38.83 10.11
C MET A 1 16.50 -37.80 10.38
N PRO A 2 16.19 -36.50 10.49
CA PRO A 2 17.20 -35.50 10.77
C PRO A 2 17.80 -35.77 12.15
N ASP A 3 19.11 -35.88 12.21
CA ASP A 3 19.91 -36.10 13.40
C ASP A 3 19.97 -34.81 14.23
N ALA A 4 20.00 -34.92 15.56
CA ALA A 4 19.88 -33.80 16.50
C ALA A 4 20.82 -32.62 16.18
N PHE A 5 22.01 -32.93 15.65
CA PHE A 5 23.00 -31.97 15.16
C PHE A 5 22.44 -30.97 14.12
N THR A 6 21.55 -31.42 13.22
CA THR A 6 20.96 -30.56 12.16
C THR A 6 19.86 -29.62 12.67
N LEU A 7 19.15 -30.00 13.74
CA LEU A 7 18.11 -29.17 14.35
C LEU A 7 18.75 -28.05 15.18
N ASP A 8 19.87 -28.35 15.85
CA ASP A 8 20.63 -27.37 16.61
C ASP A 8 21.28 -26.33 15.68
N GLU A 9 21.79 -26.75 14.52
CA GLU A 9 22.28 -25.80 13.50
C GLU A 9 21.16 -24.92 12.96
N PHE A 10 20.01 -25.52 12.62
CA PHE A 10 18.85 -24.77 12.14
C PHE A 10 18.35 -23.75 13.16
N THR A 11 18.24 -24.13 14.44
CA THR A 11 17.80 -23.21 15.50
C THR A 11 18.81 -22.07 15.69
N HIS A 12 20.11 -22.34 15.63
CA HIS A 12 21.13 -21.30 15.73
C HIS A 12 21.01 -20.28 14.60
N ARG A 13 20.92 -20.75 13.34
CA ARG A 13 20.71 -19.88 12.16
C ARG A 13 19.38 -19.13 12.22
N ALA A 14 18.31 -19.80 12.64
CA ALA A 14 17.00 -19.17 12.78
C ALA A 14 17.01 -18.06 13.83
N THR A 15 17.66 -18.27 14.98
CA THR A 15 17.75 -17.25 16.04
C THR A 15 18.58 -16.04 15.61
N GLU A 16 19.60 -16.25 14.77
CA GLU A 16 20.45 -15.19 14.24
C GLU A 16 19.68 -14.31 13.22
N LEU A 17 18.85 -14.93 12.37
CA LEU A 17 18.07 -14.23 11.33
C LEU A 17 16.73 -13.65 11.82
N LEU A 18 16.17 -14.18 12.91
CA LEU A 18 14.90 -13.74 13.47
C LEU A 18 14.82 -12.22 13.72
N PRO A 19 15.82 -11.54 14.35
CA PRO A 19 15.76 -10.10 14.55
C PRO A 19 15.76 -9.32 13.23
N GLU A 20 16.54 -9.74 12.24
CA GLU A 20 16.58 -9.09 10.92
C GLU A 20 15.25 -9.20 10.19
N LEU A 21 14.60 -10.37 10.25
CA LEU A 21 13.26 -10.58 9.69
C LEU A 21 12.21 -9.71 10.35
N LEU A 22 12.26 -9.55 11.68
CA LEU A 22 11.36 -8.66 12.41
C LEU A 22 11.55 -7.20 12.02
N VAL A 23 12.80 -6.76 11.83
CA VAL A 23 13.11 -5.41 11.35
C VAL A 23 12.56 -5.20 9.93
N ALA A 24 12.82 -6.14 9.01
CA ALA A 24 12.34 -6.04 7.63
C ALA A 24 10.80 -6.04 7.55
N LEU A 25 10.14 -6.83 8.39
CA LEU A 25 8.68 -6.83 8.52
C LEU A 25 8.19 -5.47 9.05
N GLY A 26 8.81 -4.92 10.09
CA GLY A 26 8.49 -3.60 10.61
C GLY A 26 8.65 -2.50 9.55
N GLN A 27 9.72 -2.55 8.74
CA GLN A 27 9.93 -1.62 7.63
C GLN A 27 8.84 -1.73 6.57
N THR A 28 8.47 -2.96 6.18
CA THR A 28 7.41 -3.19 5.20
C THR A 28 6.06 -2.67 5.68
N LEU A 29 5.70 -2.95 6.93
CA LEU A 29 4.49 -2.42 7.54
C LEU A 29 4.51 -0.89 7.65
N THR A 30 5.67 -0.31 7.92
CA THR A 30 5.84 1.15 7.97
C THR A 30 5.63 1.78 6.58
N MET A 31 6.25 1.24 5.54
CA MET A 31 6.07 1.70 4.16
C MET A 31 4.61 1.58 3.72
N LEU A 32 3.98 0.42 3.99
CA LEU A 32 2.58 0.19 3.72
C LEU A 32 1.69 1.16 4.49
N GLY A 33 1.94 1.36 5.77
CA GLY A 33 1.15 2.23 6.64
C GLY A 33 1.19 3.68 6.17
N ILE A 34 2.38 4.19 5.82
CA ILE A 34 2.53 5.55 5.28
C ILE A 34 1.85 5.67 3.92
N GLY A 35 2.09 4.72 3.01
CA GLY A 35 1.50 4.72 1.67
C GLY A 35 -0.03 4.64 1.70
N LEU A 36 -0.58 3.73 2.51
CA LEU A 36 -2.02 3.58 2.72
C LEU A 36 -2.62 4.82 3.39
N GLY A 37 -1.96 5.37 4.40
CA GLY A 37 -2.38 6.60 5.06
C GLY A 37 -2.47 7.76 4.07
N ALA A 38 -1.44 7.97 3.24
CA ALA A 38 -1.45 8.98 2.19
C ALA A 38 -2.55 8.71 1.14
N ALA A 39 -2.74 7.45 0.73
CA ALA A 39 -3.78 7.07 -0.21
C ALA A 39 -5.20 7.35 0.32
N LEU A 40 -5.45 7.12 1.61
CA LEU A 40 -6.74 7.44 2.22
C LEU A 40 -6.94 8.95 2.35
N LEU A 41 -5.92 9.69 2.80
CA LEU A 41 -6.00 11.14 3.01
C LEU A 41 -6.09 11.94 1.72
N LEU A 42 -5.44 11.51 0.64
CA LEU A 42 -5.42 12.22 -0.64
C LEU A 42 -6.32 11.54 -1.68
N GLY A 43 -6.14 10.24 -1.87
CA GLY A 43 -6.92 9.46 -2.84
C GLY A 43 -8.39 9.34 -2.49
N GLY A 44 -8.73 9.25 -1.19
CA GLY A 44 -10.11 9.25 -0.71
C GLY A 44 -10.89 10.50 -1.15
N PRO A 45 -10.46 11.71 -0.73
CA PRO A 45 -11.08 12.95 -1.17
C PRO A 45 -11.07 13.14 -2.70
N LEU A 46 -9.98 12.79 -3.39
CA LEU A 46 -9.92 12.84 -4.86
C LEU A 46 -10.96 11.92 -5.52
N GLY A 47 -11.17 10.72 -4.97
CA GLY A 47 -12.20 9.79 -5.43
C GLY A 47 -13.62 10.33 -5.26
N ILE A 48 -13.89 10.96 -4.10
CA ILE A 48 -15.18 11.63 -3.84
C ILE A 48 -15.39 12.79 -4.81
N LEU A 49 -14.37 13.62 -5.04
CA LEU A 49 -14.44 14.72 -6.00
C LEU A 49 -14.71 14.24 -7.42
N LEU A 50 -14.00 13.19 -7.86
CA LEU A 50 -14.24 12.57 -9.17
C LEU A 50 -15.66 12.05 -9.32
N PHE A 51 -16.20 11.43 -8.26
CA PHE A 51 -17.58 10.99 -8.23
C PHE A 51 -18.56 12.16 -8.37
N LEU A 52 -18.39 13.22 -7.56
CA LEU A 52 -19.30 14.37 -7.56
C LEU A 52 -19.30 15.19 -8.85
N VAL A 53 -18.19 15.18 -9.58
CA VAL A 53 -18.02 15.92 -10.84
C VAL A 53 -18.48 15.13 -12.06
N GLY A 54 -18.80 13.85 -11.89
CA GLY A 54 -19.35 12.98 -12.92
C GLY A 54 -20.72 13.42 -13.45
N ASP A 55 -21.13 12.82 -14.57
CA ASP A 55 -22.41 13.15 -15.21
C ASP A 55 -23.60 12.76 -14.32
N GLY A 56 -24.55 13.68 -14.14
CA GLY A 56 -25.74 13.48 -13.31
C GLY A 56 -25.52 13.65 -11.80
N GLN A 57 -24.39 14.22 -11.38
CA GLN A 57 -24.05 14.45 -9.96
C GLN A 57 -24.11 15.93 -9.57
N SER A 58 -24.10 16.19 -8.26
CA SER A 58 -24.32 17.54 -7.70
C SER A 58 -23.32 18.60 -8.16
N LEU A 59 -22.09 18.23 -8.53
CA LEU A 59 -21.03 19.13 -9.00
C LEU A 59 -20.63 18.83 -10.46
N GLN A 60 -21.58 18.36 -11.28
CA GLN A 60 -21.31 17.95 -12.66
C GLN A 60 -20.49 18.99 -13.43
N ASN A 61 -19.29 18.59 -13.87
CA ASN A 61 -18.46 19.39 -14.75
C ASN A 61 -17.65 18.48 -15.67
N ARG A 62 -18.06 18.42 -16.93
CA ARG A 62 -17.51 17.51 -17.93
C ARG A 62 -16.02 17.75 -18.20
N THR A 63 -15.55 18.99 -18.11
CA THR A 63 -14.14 19.34 -18.29
C THR A 63 -13.30 18.92 -17.09
N LEU A 64 -13.74 19.21 -15.86
CA LEU A 64 -13.04 18.75 -14.66
C LEU A 64 -13.05 17.22 -14.54
N ALA A 65 -14.16 16.55 -14.86
CA ALA A 65 -14.25 15.09 -14.88
C ALA A 65 -13.22 14.49 -15.83
N ALA A 66 -13.05 15.06 -17.02
CA ALA A 66 -12.08 14.59 -18.00
C ALA A 66 -10.63 14.80 -17.53
N VAL A 67 -10.29 15.97 -16.98
CA VAL A 67 -8.93 16.29 -16.52
C VAL A 67 -8.54 15.48 -15.28
N LEU A 68 -9.40 15.46 -14.27
CA LEU A 68 -9.16 14.67 -13.04
C LEU A 68 -9.15 13.17 -13.36
N GLY A 69 -10.05 12.72 -14.23
CA GLY A 69 -10.14 11.32 -14.65
C GLY A 69 -8.88 10.90 -15.36
N TRP A 70 -8.39 11.71 -16.30
CA TRP A 70 -7.11 11.48 -16.98
C TRP A 70 -5.96 11.40 -15.97
N ALA A 71 -5.83 12.38 -15.07
CA ALA A 71 -4.75 12.41 -14.08
C ALA A 71 -4.74 11.16 -13.18
N VAL A 72 -5.89 10.77 -12.64
CA VAL A 72 -6.01 9.59 -11.78
C VAL A 72 -5.76 8.29 -12.56
N ASN A 73 -6.28 8.17 -13.78
CA ASN A 73 -6.01 7.00 -14.60
C ASN A 73 -4.52 6.87 -14.96
N THR A 74 -3.82 7.98 -15.21
CA THR A 74 -2.38 7.95 -15.48
C THR A 74 -1.57 7.50 -14.27
N VAL A 75 -1.94 7.91 -13.05
CA VAL A 75 -1.27 7.45 -11.83
C VAL A 75 -1.55 5.97 -11.56
N ARG A 76 -2.73 5.48 -11.95
CA ARG A 76 -3.14 4.08 -11.76
C ARG A 76 -2.51 3.11 -12.77
N SER A 77 -2.17 3.58 -13.97
CA SER A 77 -1.78 2.75 -15.14
C SER A 77 -0.28 2.58 -15.27
#